data_AF-A0A1Q9SI77-F1
#
_entry.id   AF-A0A1Q9SI77-F1
#
_cell.length_a   1.000
_cell.length_b   1.000
_cell.length_c   1.000
_cell.angle_alpha   90.00
_cell.angle_beta   90.00
_cell.angle_gamma   90.00
#
_symmetry.space_group_name_H-M   'P 1'
#
loop_
_entity.id
_entity.type
_entity.pdbx_description
1 polymer ?
#
loop_
_entity_poly.entity_id
_entity_poly.type
_entity_poly.pdbx_seq_one_letter_code
_entity_poly.pdbx_strand_id
1 'polypeptide(L)'
;MKVRDGFDRDADAFAEMFGGHYRGVDTDLAALDDSLAWAARMRSLAGGPLTVSQVEALATSSRTDNLAPALEKWAEARGRIVHAFAEARHAELLSELDEYRNAAEFIRELQEDSAGQDEWFAHVKAREQLAVLGLDAAIEFCVKEGLPSDAVADVAERALLRSWVDHVFQSDDRLEPFGADDRDDLVARYQDLDKELILNAASDIMRAVNARRPSMTAVGEPGVIRREGMKKSRHLSVRELIARTRNTALAVKPCFMMSPLAVSQYLPPDMKFDVVIFDEASQVTPGGLHQLHLPRPGAHLGRR
;
A
#
# COMPACT_ATOMS: atom_id res chain seq x y z
N MET A 1 10.97 87.69 -36.65
CA MET A 1 12.32 88.04 -36.12
C MET A 1 12.66 87.33 -34.81
N LYS A 2 11.70 87.00 -33.92
CA LYS A 2 11.96 86.24 -32.67
C LYS A 2 12.22 84.73 -32.82
N VAL A 3 11.85 84.10 -33.94
CA VAL A 3 12.05 82.65 -34.18
C VAL A 3 13.46 82.34 -34.71
N ARG A 4 14.09 83.29 -35.41
CA ARG A 4 15.46 83.15 -35.94
C ARG A 4 16.52 83.16 -34.83
N ASP A 5 16.35 84.02 -33.80
CA ASP A 5 17.31 84.12 -32.69
C ASP A 5 17.35 82.90 -31.76
N GLY A 6 16.34 82.02 -31.79
CA GLY A 6 16.29 80.81 -30.97
C GLY A 6 17.05 79.63 -31.58
N PHE A 7 17.03 79.51 -32.92
CA PHE A 7 17.72 78.43 -33.64
C PHE A 7 19.26 78.57 -33.60
N ASP A 8 19.76 79.80 -33.53
CA ASP A 8 21.21 80.07 -33.49
C ASP A 8 21.84 79.91 -32.09
N ARG A 9 21.06 80.00 -31.00
CA ARG A 9 21.61 79.88 -29.64
C ARG A 9 22.03 78.47 -29.27
N ASP A 10 21.28 77.47 -29.73
CA ASP A 10 21.50 76.06 -29.43
C ASP A 10 21.94 75.27 -30.68
N ALA A 11 22.40 75.97 -31.72
CA ALA A 11 22.76 75.39 -33.01
C ALA A 11 23.83 74.30 -32.89
N ASP A 12 24.81 74.47 -32.00
CA ASP A 12 25.87 73.49 -31.77
C ASP A 12 25.31 72.20 -31.14
N ALA A 13 24.38 72.31 -30.19
CA ALA A 13 23.74 71.16 -29.55
C ALA A 13 22.82 70.40 -30.51
N PHE A 14 22.11 71.10 -31.40
CA PHE A 14 21.30 70.46 -32.43
C PHE A 14 22.13 69.83 -33.55
N ALA A 15 23.25 70.44 -33.93
CA ALA A 15 24.20 69.86 -34.86
C ALA A 15 24.85 68.58 -34.31
N GLU A 16 25.18 68.55 -33.01
CA GLU A 16 25.72 67.36 -32.35
C GLU A 16 24.69 66.22 -32.28
N MET A 17 23.42 66.54 -32.00
CA MET A 17 22.35 65.55 -31.80
C MET A 17 21.78 64.97 -33.10
N PHE A 18 21.58 65.81 -34.12
CA PHE A 18 20.93 65.44 -35.38
C PHE A 18 21.93 65.27 -36.54
N GLY A 19 23.21 65.61 -36.32
CA GLY A 19 24.27 65.46 -37.30
C GLY A 19 23.94 66.13 -38.63
N GLY A 20 24.15 65.42 -39.74
CA GLY A 20 23.92 65.91 -41.10
C GLY A 20 22.46 66.22 -41.46
N HIS A 21 21.49 65.88 -40.59
CA HIS A 21 20.09 66.24 -40.79
C HIS A 21 19.76 67.66 -40.33
N TYR A 22 20.61 68.28 -39.50
CA TYR A 22 20.45 69.68 -39.10
C TYR A 22 21.14 70.62 -40.10
N ARG A 23 20.37 71.54 -40.68
CA ARG A 23 20.86 72.57 -41.63
C ARG A 23 20.41 73.97 -41.19
N GLY A 24 20.39 74.23 -39.89
CA GLY A 24 19.92 75.50 -39.34
C GLY A 24 18.48 75.80 -39.74
N VAL A 25 18.23 76.99 -40.30
CA VAL A 25 16.89 77.45 -40.71
C VAL A 25 16.31 76.64 -41.87
N ASP A 26 17.17 75.97 -42.66
CA ASP A 26 16.77 75.14 -43.81
C ASP A 26 16.64 73.65 -43.44
N THR A 27 16.56 73.33 -42.14
CA THR A 27 16.32 71.96 -41.67
C THR A 27 14.95 71.48 -42.12
N ASP A 28 14.90 70.33 -42.79
CA ASP A 28 13.66 69.67 -43.14
C ASP A 28 13.03 69.03 -41.90
N LEU A 29 12.13 69.77 -41.26
CA LEU A 29 11.46 69.34 -40.03
C LEU A 29 10.60 68.09 -40.25
N ALA A 30 10.06 67.86 -41.45
CA ALA A 30 9.25 66.68 -41.73
C ALA A 30 10.13 65.42 -41.80
N ALA A 31 11.27 65.50 -42.49
CA ALA A 31 12.23 64.39 -42.55
C ALA A 31 12.84 64.07 -41.18
N LEU A 32 13.03 65.09 -40.33
CA LEU A 32 13.51 64.92 -38.96
C LEU A 32 12.47 64.21 -38.08
N ASP A 33 11.19 64.59 -38.21
CA ASP A 33 10.08 63.96 -37.48
C ASP A 33 9.90 62.49 -37.89
N ASP A 34 9.98 62.18 -39.19
CA ASP A 34 9.95 60.80 -39.70
C ASP A 34 11.10 59.96 -39.14
N SER A 35 12.31 60.54 -39.07
CA SER A 35 13.49 59.86 -38.52
C SER A 35 13.36 59.59 -37.01
N LEU A 36 12.80 60.55 -36.27
CA LEU A 36 12.50 60.40 -34.84
C LEU A 36 11.41 59.36 -34.59
N ALA A 37 10.34 59.36 -35.39
CA ALA A 37 9.26 58.39 -35.32
C ALA A 37 9.77 56.96 -35.61
N TRP A 38 10.63 56.81 -36.62
CA TRP A 38 11.30 55.54 -36.91
C TRP A 38 12.17 55.07 -35.74
N ALA A 39 13.02 55.95 -35.20
CA ALA A 39 13.89 55.63 -34.07
C ALA A 39 13.09 55.24 -32.81
N ALA A 40 11.97 55.92 -32.54
CA ALA A 40 11.07 55.60 -31.44
C ALA A 40 10.43 54.21 -31.62
N ARG A 41 9.99 53.88 -32.84
CA ARG A 41 9.44 52.55 -33.17
C ARG A 41 10.47 51.45 -32.97
N MET A 42 11.71 51.66 -33.42
CA MET A 42 12.77 50.67 -33.24
C MET A 42 13.14 50.45 -31.77
N ARG A 43 13.18 51.52 -30.96
CA ARG A 43 13.38 51.41 -29.51
C ARG A 43 12.23 50.68 -28.82
N SER A 44 10.99 50.92 -29.25
CA SER A 44 9.83 50.18 -28.75
C SER A 44 9.92 48.68 -29.05
N LEU A 45 10.37 48.31 -30.26
CA LEU A 45 10.56 46.91 -30.65
C LEU A 45 11.72 46.24 -29.90
N ALA A 46 12.78 46.98 -29.60
CA ALA A 46 13.93 46.49 -28.85
C ALA A 46 13.74 46.53 -27.31
N GLY A 47 12.65 47.11 -26.81
CA GLY A 47 12.39 47.26 -25.37
C GLY A 47 13.27 48.31 -24.67
N GLY A 48 13.95 49.21 -25.40
CA GLY A 48 14.85 50.21 -24.83
C GLY A 48 15.74 50.94 -25.85
N PRO A 49 16.73 51.75 -25.40
CA PRO A 49 17.74 52.35 -26.27
C PRO A 49 18.57 51.27 -26.99
N LEU A 50 18.81 51.47 -28.29
CA LEU A 50 19.60 50.53 -29.10
C LEU A 50 21.09 50.63 -28.75
N THR A 51 21.78 49.49 -28.73
CA THR A 51 23.25 49.44 -28.60
C THR A 51 23.92 49.85 -29.91
N VAL A 52 25.21 50.22 -29.86
CA VAL A 52 26.01 50.56 -31.05
C VAL A 52 25.98 49.41 -32.08
N SER A 53 26.12 48.16 -31.62
CA SER A 53 26.05 46.98 -32.49
C SER A 53 24.68 46.76 -33.15
N GLN A 54 23.59 47.09 -32.46
CA GLN A 54 22.24 47.02 -33.04
C GLN A 54 22.03 48.10 -34.10
N VAL A 55 22.56 49.31 -33.87
CA VAL A 55 22.51 50.40 -34.84
C VAL A 55 23.32 50.04 -36.10
N GLU A 56 24.52 49.48 -35.94
CA GLU A 56 25.35 49.00 -37.05
C GLU A 56 24.66 47.86 -37.83
N ALA A 57 24.03 46.91 -37.14
CA ALA A 57 23.26 45.83 -37.76
C ALA A 57 22.05 46.36 -38.54
N LEU A 58 21.35 47.37 -38.02
CA LEU A 58 20.23 48.01 -38.72
C LEU A 58 20.71 48.82 -39.93
N ALA A 59 21.83 49.54 -39.81
CA ALA A 59 22.41 50.31 -40.90
C ALA A 59 22.91 49.44 -42.06
N THR A 60 23.33 48.21 -41.76
CA THR A 60 23.75 47.21 -42.75
C THR A 60 22.63 46.24 -43.15
N SER A 61 21.46 46.33 -42.50
CA SER A 61 20.31 45.51 -42.85
C SER A 61 19.73 45.94 -44.19
N SER A 62 19.37 44.95 -45.01
CA SER A 62 18.63 45.16 -46.25
C SER A 62 17.20 44.65 -46.07
N ARG A 63 16.24 45.31 -46.72
CA ARG A 63 14.89 44.79 -46.83
C ARG A 63 14.95 43.50 -47.64
N THR A 64 14.72 42.38 -46.97
CA THR A 64 14.55 41.09 -47.64
C THR A 64 13.07 40.94 -47.97
N ASP A 65 12.70 41.14 -49.24
CA ASP A 65 11.31 41.03 -49.70
C ASP A 65 10.68 39.66 -49.40
N ASN A 66 11.52 38.63 -49.25
CA ASN A 66 11.11 37.26 -48.94
C ASN A 66 11.06 36.93 -47.43
N LEU A 67 11.30 37.87 -46.52
CA LEU A 67 11.32 37.58 -45.08
C LEU A 67 9.94 37.15 -44.55
N ALA A 68 8.88 37.86 -44.92
CA ALA A 68 7.52 37.52 -44.47
C ALA A 68 7.09 36.12 -44.95
N PRO A 69 7.21 35.77 -46.25
CA PRO A 69 6.97 34.41 -46.72
C PRO A 69 7.86 33.35 -46.05
N ALA A 70 9.11 33.68 -45.72
CA ALA A 70 10.02 32.75 -45.05
C ALA A 70 9.61 32.51 -43.58
N LEU A 71 9.15 33.55 -42.88
CA LEU A 71 8.63 33.44 -41.51
C LEU A 71 7.32 32.63 -41.46
N GLU A 72 6.42 32.81 -42.43
CA GLU A 72 5.21 31.99 -42.55
C GLU A 72 5.57 30.52 -42.76
N LYS A 73 6.47 30.22 -43.71
CA LYS A 73 6.96 28.85 -43.93
C LYS A 73 7.62 28.24 -42.70
N TRP A 74 8.40 29.05 -41.96
CA TRP A 74 8.99 28.62 -40.70
C TRP A 74 7.92 28.29 -39.66
N ALA A 75 6.94 29.16 -39.46
CA ALA A 75 5.85 28.95 -38.51
C ALA A 75 5.04 27.69 -38.83
N GLU A 76 4.74 27.45 -40.10
CA GLU A 76 4.06 26.23 -40.56
C GLU A 76 4.91 24.97 -40.33
N ALA A 77 6.20 25.01 -40.66
CA ALA A 77 7.11 23.88 -40.46
C ALA A 77 7.31 23.56 -38.97
N ARG A 78 7.54 24.59 -38.15
CA ARG A 78 7.62 24.50 -36.68
C ARG A 78 6.34 23.88 -36.12
N GLY A 79 5.18 24.36 -36.58
CA GLY A 79 3.88 23.82 -36.18
C GLY A 79 3.75 22.32 -36.47
N ARG A 80 4.18 21.86 -37.65
CA ARG A 80 4.16 20.43 -38.01
C ARG A 80 5.05 19.58 -37.12
N ILE A 81 6.26 20.06 -36.78
CA ILE A 81 7.17 19.35 -35.88
C ILE A 81 6.53 19.22 -34.50
N VAL A 82 6.06 20.33 -33.92
CA VAL A 82 5.46 20.34 -32.56
C VAL A 82 4.26 19.39 -32.48
N HIS A 83 3.36 19.41 -33.46
CA HIS A 83 2.17 18.56 -33.48
C HIS A 83 2.47 17.07 -33.69
N ALA A 84 3.68 16.69 -34.11
CA ALA A 84 4.09 15.30 -34.19
C ALA A 84 4.41 14.69 -32.81
N PHE A 85 4.62 15.51 -31.79
CA PHE A 85 4.90 15.08 -30.41
C PHE A 85 3.67 15.19 -29.51
N ALA A 86 3.71 14.48 -28.38
CA ALA A 86 2.67 14.56 -27.35
C ALA A 86 2.52 15.99 -26.81
N GLU A 87 1.29 16.39 -26.48
CA GLU A 87 0.93 17.75 -26.03
C GLU A 87 1.79 18.23 -24.86
N ALA A 88 2.15 17.34 -23.94
CA ALA A 88 3.02 17.63 -22.80
C ALA A 88 4.40 18.18 -23.19
N ARG A 89 4.89 17.91 -24.41
CA ARG A 89 6.19 18.38 -24.92
C ARG A 89 6.08 19.69 -25.72
N HIS A 90 4.88 20.17 -26.04
CA HIS A 90 4.70 21.30 -26.98
C HIS A 90 5.36 22.59 -26.49
N ALA A 91 5.22 22.93 -25.20
CA ALA A 91 5.78 24.15 -24.64
C ALA A 91 7.32 24.18 -24.70
N GLU A 92 7.96 23.06 -24.36
CA GLU A 92 9.42 22.88 -24.45
C GLU A 92 9.90 23.00 -25.90
N LEU A 93 9.27 22.27 -26.83
CA LEU A 93 9.63 22.30 -28.25
C LEU A 93 9.45 23.68 -28.87
N LEU A 94 8.40 24.42 -28.49
CA LEU A 94 8.20 25.79 -28.96
C LEU A 94 9.31 26.72 -28.47
N SER A 95 9.82 26.54 -27.26
CA SER A 95 10.94 27.29 -26.71
C SER A 95 12.25 26.98 -27.44
N GLU A 96 12.56 25.69 -27.63
CA GLU A 96 13.76 25.24 -28.37
C GLU A 96 13.75 25.72 -29.83
N LEU A 97 12.57 25.78 -30.45
CA LEU A 97 12.37 26.22 -31.82
C LEU A 97 12.12 27.73 -31.96
N ASP A 98 12.29 28.54 -30.92
CA ASP A 98 12.12 30.00 -31.03
C ASP A 98 13.43 30.71 -31.40
N GLU A 99 14.56 30.20 -30.91
CA GLU A 99 15.89 30.74 -31.22
C GLU A 99 16.50 30.07 -32.46
N TYR A 100 16.84 30.86 -33.48
CA TYR A 100 17.32 30.37 -34.77
C TYR A 100 18.51 29.39 -34.69
N ARG A 101 19.49 29.66 -33.82
CA ARG A 101 20.68 28.79 -33.69
C ARG A 101 20.33 27.47 -33.01
N ASN A 102 19.61 27.52 -31.89
CA ASN A 102 19.23 26.34 -31.12
C ASN A 102 18.28 25.46 -31.94
N ALA A 103 17.32 26.07 -32.65
CA ALA A 103 16.41 25.36 -33.54
C ALA A 103 17.13 24.57 -34.63
N ALA A 104 18.20 25.13 -35.23
CA ALA A 104 18.97 24.45 -36.26
C ALA A 104 19.82 23.28 -35.73
N GLU A 105 20.33 23.39 -34.50
CA GLU A 105 21.05 22.31 -33.82
C GLU A 105 20.08 21.20 -33.40
N PHE A 106 18.98 21.56 -32.75
CA PHE A 106 17.93 20.62 -32.33
C PHE A 106 17.34 19.83 -33.51
N ILE A 107 17.03 20.48 -34.63
CA ILE A 107 16.54 19.78 -35.84
C ILE A 107 17.60 18.80 -36.38
N ARG A 108 18.88 19.14 -36.28
CA ARG A 108 19.97 18.25 -36.71
C ARG A 108 20.06 17.03 -35.80
N GLU A 109 20.01 17.23 -34.49
CA GLU A 109 19.98 16.13 -33.52
C GLU A 109 18.80 15.19 -33.76
N LEU A 110 17.60 15.75 -34.01
CA LEU A 110 16.41 14.96 -34.38
C LEU A 110 16.58 14.18 -35.70
N GLN A 111 17.36 14.69 -36.65
CA GLN A 111 17.64 14.01 -37.92
C GLN A 111 18.72 12.93 -37.79
N GLU A 112 19.67 13.13 -36.89
CA GLU A 112 20.75 12.19 -36.61
C GLU A 112 20.29 11.05 -35.67
N ASP A 113 19.24 11.28 -34.87
CA ASP A 113 18.59 10.25 -34.07
C ASP A 113 17.80 9.28 -34.95
N SER A 114 18.40 8.11 -35.17
CA SER A 114 17.81 7.02 -35.96
C SER A 114 17.06 5.99 -35.13
N ALA A 115 17.12 6.05 -33.79
CA ALA A 115 16.61 4.99 -32.92
C ALA A 115 15.47 5.46 -32.00
N GLY A 116 15.45 6.74 -31.60
CA GLY A 116 14.49 7.23 -30.61
C GLY A 116 13.03 7.08 -31.01
N GLN A 117 12.69 7.22 -32.29
CA GLN A 117 11.32 7.01 -32.78
C GLN A 117 10.89 5.55 -32.66
N ASP A 118 11.74 4.63 -33.08
CA ASP A 118 11.45 3.19 -33.02
C ASP A 118 11.35 2.71 -31.56
N GLU A 119 12.22 3.20 -30.68
CA GLU A 119 12.17 2.94 -29.25
C GLU A 119 10.88 3.47 -28.61
N TRP A 120 10.45 4.68 -28.97
CA TRP A 120 9.20 5.25 -28.49
C TRP A 120 7.99 4.45 -28.95
N PHE A 121 7.91 4.06 -30.22
CA PHE A 121 6.82 3.22 -30.71
C PHE A 121 6.83 1.83 -30.07
N ALA A 122 8.01 1.24 -29.85
CA ALA A 122 8.14 0.00 -29.10
C ALA A 122 7.65 0.14 -27.66
N HIS A 123 7.99 1.25 -26.99
CA HIS A 123 7.52 1.57 -25.65
C HIS A 123 5.98 1.70 -25.59
N VAL A 124 5.39 2.49 -26.49
CA VAL A 124 3.92 2.67 -26.55
C VAL A 124 3.23 1.33 -26.78
N LYS A 125 3.70 0.53 -27.73
CA LYS A 125 3.15 -0.79 -28.01
C LYS A 125 3.27 -1.74 -26.82
N ALA A 126 4.42 -1.76 -26.14
CA ALA A 126 4.62 -2.57 -24.95
C ALA A 126 3.68 -2.16 -23.81
N ARG A 127 3.46 -0.85 -23.62
CA ARG A 127 2.50 -0.32 -22.63
C ARG A 127 1.07 -0.73 -22.95
N GLU A 128 0.64 -0.65 -24.21
CA GLU A 128 -0.69 -1.10 -24.63
C GLU A 128 -0.88 -2.60 -24.34
N GLN A 129 0.11 -3.44 -24.64
CA GLN A 129 0.06 -4.87 -24.36
C GLN A 129 -0.04 -5.18 -22.87
N LEU A 130 0.73 -4.49 -22.02
CA LEU A 130 0.69 -4.65 -20.57
C LEU A 130 -0.62 -4.15 -19.96
N ALA A 131 -1.20 -3.09 -20.53
CA ALA A 131 -2.50 -2.59 -20.10
C ALA A 131 -3.64 -3.59 -20.37
N VAL A 132 -3.61 -4.30 -21.50
CA VAL A 132 -4.58 -5.39 -21.79
C VAL A 132 -4.48 -6.51 -20.74
N LEU A 133 -3.31 -6.72 -20.15
CA LEU A 133 -3.08 -7.69 -19.07
C LEU A 133 -3.37 -7.14 -17.67
N GLY A 134 -3.83 -5.88 -17.54
CA GLY A 134 -4.10 -5.23 -16.26
C GLY A 134 -2.85 -4.84 -15.45
N LEU A 135 -1.70 -4.71 -16.12
CA LEU A 135 -0.43 -4.32 -15.50
C LEU A 135 -0.11 -2.83 -15.66
N ASP A 136 -1.01 -2.04 -16.21
CA ASP A 136 -0.86 -0.61 -16.45
C ASP A 136 -0.52 0.18 -15.18
N ALA A 137 -1.23 -0.09 -14.08
CA ALA A 137 -0.99 0.59 -12.80
C ALA A 137 0.41 0.30 -12.23
N ALA A 138 0.91 -0.93 -12.42
CA ALA A 138 2.25 -1.32 -11.98
C ALA A 138 3.34 -0.60 -12.79
N ILE A 139 3.14 -0.48 -14.10
CA ILE A 139 4.07 0.25 -14.98
C ILE A 139 4.02 1.76 -14.73
N GLU A 140 2.83 2.32 -14.50
CA GLU A 140 2.67 3.74 -14.15
C GLU A 140 3.39 4.06 -12.83
N PHE A 141 3.32 3.17 -11.84
CA PHE A 141 4.09 3.27 -10.61
C PHE A 141 5.60 3.29 -10.89
N CYS A 142 6.12 2.39 -11.74
CA CYS A 142 7.53 2.39 -12.10
C CYS A 142 7.98 3.71 -12.73
N VAL A 143 7.17 4.27 -13.65
CA VAL A 143 7.47 5.54 -14.32
C VAL A 143 7.45 6.71 -13.33
N LYS A 144 6.44 6.76 -12.47
CA LYS A 144 6.26 7.84 -11.49
C LYS A 144 7.38 7.89 -10.44
N GLU A 145 7.78 6.73 -9.94
CA GLU A 145 8.84 6.62 -8.94
C GLU A 145 10.26 6.61 -9.56
N GLY A 146 10.36 6.66 -10.89
CA GLY A 146 11.65 6.68 -11.59
C GLY A 146 12.48 5.41 -11.35
N LEU A 147 11.83 4.25 -11.31
CA LEU A 147 12.50 2.98 -11.04
C LEU A 147 13.49 2.61 -12.16
N PRO A 148 14.62 1.98 -11.83
CA PRO A 148 15.57 1.50 -12.83
C PRO A 148 14.95 0.37 -13.67
N SER A 149 15.42 0.22 -14.91
CA SER A 149 14.83 -0.69 -15.89
C SER A 149 14.86 -2.16 -15.47
N ASP A 150 15.84 -2.56 -14.67
CA ASP A 150 15.98 -3.92 -14.12
C ASP A 150 14.91 -4.25 -13.08
N ALA A 151 14.40 -3.26 -12.34
CA ALA A 151 13.34 -3.45 -11.34
C ALA A 151 11.93 -3.58 -11.94
N VAL A 152 11.73 -3.16 -13.20
CA VAL A 152 10.40 -3.15 -13.83
C VAL A 152 9.81 -4.56 -13.94
N ALA A 153 10.65 -5.55 -14.25
CA ALA A 153 10.23 -6.95 -14.35
C ALA A 153 9.72 -7.49 -13.01
N ASP A 154 10.45 -7.23 -11.92
CA ASP A 154 10.08 -7.67 -10.57
C ASP A 154 8.77 -7.04 -10.09
N VAL A 155 8.55 -5.75 -10.39
CA VAL A 155 7.31 -5.05 -10.05
C VAL A 155 6.12 -5.62 -10.84
N ALA A 156 6.31 -5.87 -12.13
CA ALA A 156 5.28 -6.47 -12.97
C ALA A 156 4.95 -7.91 -12.52
N GLU A 157 5.97 -8.72 -12.21
CA GLU A 157 5.78 -10.07 -11.66
C GLU A 157 5.02 -10.04 -10.34
N ARG A 158 5.41 -9.15 -9.42
CA ARG A 158 4.71 -9.00 -8.14
C ARG A 158 3.24 -8.60 -8.33
N ALA A 159 2.95 -7.68 -9.23
CA ALA A 159 1.58 -7.26 -9.53
C ALA A 159 0.75 -8.43 -10.09
N LEU A 160 1.33 -9.21 -11.01
CA LEU A 160 0.70 -10.40 -11.58
C LEU A 160 0.43 -11.46 -10.50
N LEU A 161 1.44 -11.81 -9.70
CA LEU A 161 1.31 -12.80 -8.63
C LEU A 161 0.29 -12.37 -7.60
N ARG A 162 0.24 -11.07 -7.26
CA ARG A 162 -0.75 -10.55 -6.32
C ARG A 162 -2.16 -10.67 -6.88
N SER A 163 -2.37 -10.26 -8.13
CA SER A 163 -3.66 -10.42 -8.82
C SER A 163 -4.10 -11.89 -8.86
N TRP A 164 -3.17 -12.81 -9.12
CA TRP A 164 -3.47 -14.24 -9.12
C TRP A 164 -3.86 -14.75 -7.73
N VAL A 165 -3.11 -14.37 -6.69
CA VAL A 165 -3.44 -14.73 -5.31
C VAL A 165 -4.83 -14.21 -4.93
N ASP A 166 -5.11 -12.94 -5.22
CA ASP A 166 -6.40 -12.33 -4.94
C ASP A 166 -7.54 -13.04 -5.71
N HIS A 167 -7.30 -13.44 -6.97
CA HIS A 167 -8.26 -14.23 -7.74
C HIS A 167 -8.51 -15.61 -7.13
N VAL A 168 -7.47 -16.33 -6.71
CA VAL A 168 -7.61 -17.64 -6.04
C VAL A 168 -8.41 -17.50 -4.75
N PHE A 169 -8.14 -16.46 -3.95
CA PHE A 169 -8.90 -16.19 -2.73
C PHE A 169 -10.38 -15.92 -3.00
N GLN A 170 -10.71 -15.17 -4.05
CA GLN A 170 -12.11 -14.90 -4.43
C GLN A 170 -12.83 -16.09 -5.06
N SER A 171 -12.09 -17.09 -5.56
CA SER A 171 -12.65 -18.23 -6.30
C SER A 171 -12.86 -19.47 -5.44
N ASP A 172 -12.19 -19.55 -4.30
CA ASP A 172 -12.21 -20.72 -3.41
C ASP A 172 -12.96 -20.38 -2.12
N ASP A 173 -14.21 -20.81 -2.03
CA ASP A 173 -15.09 -20.60 -0.86
C ASP A 173 -14.47 -21.12 0.45
N ARG A 174 -13.46 -22.01 0.41
CA ARG A 174 -12.74 -22.48 1.61
C ARG A 174 -11.80 -21.41 2.17
N LEU A 175 -11.51 -20.37 1.40
CA LEU A 175 -10.58 -19.29 1.72
C LEU A 175 -11.28 -17.95 2.03
N GLU A 176 -12.59 -17.82 1.79
CA GLU A 176 -13.38 -16.69 2.31
C GLU A 176 -13.85 -16.95 3.76
N PRO A 177 -13.77 -16.00 4.72
CA PRO A 177 -13.08 -14.69 4.74
C PRO A 177 -11.92 -14.73 5.74
N PHE A 178 -10.67 -14.72 5.26
CA PHE A 178 -9.53 -14.63 6.17
C PHE A 178 -8.49 -13.63 5.66
N GLY A 179 -8.69 -12.36 6.00
CA GLY A 179 -7.52 -11.53 6.31
C GLY A 179 -6.77 -12.15 7.47
N ALA A 180 -5.44 -11.99 7.54
CA ALA A 180 -4.66 -12.45 8.70
C ALA A 180 -5.23 -11.86 10.01
N ASP A 181 -5.68 -10.61 9.95
CA ASP A 181 -6.29 -9.89 11.06
C ASP A 181 -7.59 -10.57 11.57
N ASP A 182 -8.42 -11.12 10.66
CA ASP A 182 -9.66 -11.82 11.04
C ASP A 182 -9.40 -13.12 11.82
N ARG A 183 -8.27 -13.79 11.55
CA ARG A 183 -7.89 -15.03 12.24
C ARG A 183 -7.41 -14.78 13.66
N ASP A 184 -6.58 -13.78 13.84
CA ASP A 184 -6.04 -13.44 15.15
C ASP A 184 -7.15 -12.96 16.08
N ASP A 185 -8.11 -12.18 15.56
CA ASP A 185 -9.31 -11.77 16.29
C ASP A 185 -10.20 -12.97 16.66
N LEU A 186 -10.39 -13.94 15.76
CA LEU A 186 -11.15 -15.15 16.05
C LEU A 186 -10.48 -15.98 17.17
N VAL A 187 -9.15 -16.12 17.11
CA VAL A 187 -8.37 -16.84 18.13
C VAL A 187 -8.48 -16.12 19.48
N ALA A 188 -8.31 -14.81 19.51
CA ALA A 188 -8.44 -14.01 20.73
C ALA A 188 -9.84 -14.17 21.34
N ARG A 189 -10.89 -14.07 20.52
CA ARG A 189 -12.27 -14.25 20.95
C ARG A 189 -12.54 -15.65 21.49
N TYR A 190 -12.00 -16.69 20.85
CA TYR A 190 -12.10 -18.07 21.35
C TYR A 190 -11.44 -18.20 22.72
N GLN A 191 -10.23 -17.67 22.89
CA GLN A 191 -9.50 -17.72 24.17
C GLN A 191 -10.27 -17.02 25.29
N ASP A 192 -10.92 -15.91 25.00
CA ASP A 192 -11.70 -15.18 26.00
C ASP A 192 -12.98 -15.93 26.37
N LEU A 193 -13.69 -16.50 25.39
CA LEU A 193 -14.86 -17.35 25.64
C LEU A 193 -14.51 -18.62 26.43
N ASP A 194 -13.35 -19.23 26.17
CA ASP A 194 -12.88 -20.41 26.90
C ASP A 194 -12.57 -20.08 28.37
N LYS A 195 -11.93 -18.93 28.63
CA LYS A 195 -11.71 -18.44 30.01
C LYS A 195 -13.05 -18.19 30.72
N GLU A 196 -14.00 -17.54 30.06
CA GLU A 196 -15.34 -17.30 30.62
C GLU A 196 -16.08 -18.61 30.90
N LEU A 197 -15.98 -19.61 30.01
CA LEU A 197 -16.55 -20.92 30.21
C LEU A 197 -15.98 -21.60 31.45
N ILE A 198 -14.66 -21.60 31.64
CA ILE A 198 -14.00 -22.19 32.81
C ILE A 198 -14.46 -21.51 34.10
N LEU A 199 -14.54 -20.18 34.12
CA LEU A 199 -14.98 -19.40 35.28
C LEU A 199 -16.44 -19.75 35.66
N ASN A 200 -17.33 -19.84 34.68
CA ASN A 200 -18.75 -20.11 34.92
C ASN A 200 -19.04 -21.60 35.22
N ALA A 201 -18.30 -22.52 34.59
CA ALA A 201 -18.51 -23.96 34.72
C ALA A 201 -18.36 -24.46 36.16
N ALA A 202 -17.48 -23.86 36.96
CA ALA A 202 -17.28 -24.27 38.35
C ALA A 202 -18.57 -24.18 39.18
N SER A 203 -19.33 -23.10 39.01
CA SER A 203 -20.60 -22.87 39.73
C SER A 203 -21.66 -23.89 39.31
N ASP A 204 -21.76 -24.16 38.01
CA ASP A 204 -22.73 -25.13 37.48
C ASP A 204 -22.39 -26.56 37.86
N ILE A 205 -21.11 -26.93 37.87
CA ILE A 205 -20.63 -28.21 38.38
C ILE A 205 -20.98 -28.34 39.86
N MET A 206 -20.67 -27.35 40.70
CA MET A 206 -21.01 -27.40 42.13
C MET A 206 -22.51 -27.54 42.36
N ARG A 207 -23.34 -26.81 41.61
CA ARG A 207 -24.80 -26.90 41.65
C ARG A 207 -25.28 -28.30 41.29
N ALA A 208 -24.77 -28.87 40.18
CA ALA A 208 -25.14 -30.19 39.70
C ALA A 208 -24.68 -31.33 40.63
N VAL A 209 -23.55 -31.17 41.31
CA VAL A 209 -23.07 -32.11 42.34
C VAL A 209 -23.92 -32.01 43.61
N ASN A 210 -24.19 -30.79 44.09
CA ASN A 210 -25.02 -30.59 45.28
C ASN A 210 -26.45 -31.12 45.09
N ALA A 211 -27.03 -30.98 43.90
CA ALA A 211 -28.34 -31.54 43.58
C ALA A 211 -28.40 -33.08 43.65
N ARG A 212 -27.26 -33.76 43.45
CA ARG A 212 -27.14 -35.23 43.55
C ARG A 212 -26.80 -35.71 44.95
N ARG A 213 -26.50 -34.80 45.88
CA ARG A 213 -26.06 -35.17 47.23
C ARG A 213 -27.22 -35.84 47.98
N PRO A 214 -27.05 -37.08 48.47
CA PRO A 214 -28.11 -37.76 49.20
C PRO A 214 -28.40 -37.03 50.52
N SER A 215 -29.67 -37.07 50.94
CA SER A 215 -30.07 -36.55 52.25
C SER A 215 -29.23 -37.21 53.35
N MET A 216 -28.72 -36.43 54.29
CA MET A 216 -27.82 -36.89 55.35
C MET A 216 -28.60 -37.65 56.45
N THR A 217 -29.15 -38.81 56.10
CA THR A 217 -29.85 -39.69 57.02
C THR A 217 -28.87 -40.49 57.89
N ALA A 218 -29.32 -40.88 59.09
CA ALA A 218 -28.57 -41.75 59.99
C ALA A 218 -28.47 -43.21 59.50
N VAL A 219 -29.23 -43.55 58.45
CA VAL A 219 -29.48 -44.90 57.96
C VAL A 219 -28.89 -45.06 56.57
N GLY A 220 -28.46 -46.28 56.24
CA GLY A 220 -27.88 -46.63 54.94
C GLY A 220 -26.42 -46.21 54.78
N GLU A 221 -25.97 -46.15 53.53
CA GLU A 221 -24.60 -45.75 53.17
C GLU A 221 -24.17 -44.38 53.74
N PRO A 222 -25.00 -43.31 53.76
CA PRO A 222 -24.63 -42.03 54.39
C PRO A 222 -24.37 -42.16 55.89
N GLY A 223 -25.11 -43.02 56.58
CA GLY A 223 -24.93 -43.30 58.00
C GLY A 223 -23.65 -44.08 58.30
N VAL A 224 -23.15 -44.89 57.36
CA VAL A 224 -21.84 -45.56 57.48
C VAL A 224 -20.72 -44.52 57.41
N ILE A 225 -20.73 -43.63 56.40
CA ILE A 225 -19.72 -42.55 56.28
C ILE A 225 -19.71 -41.68 57.54
N ARG A 226 -20.89 -41.28 58.03
CA ARG A 226 -21.00 -40.42 59.22
C ARG A 226 -20.48 -41.10 60.48
N ARG A 227 -20.84 -42.37 60.72
CA ARG A 227 -20.32 -43.14 61.86
C ARG A 227 -18.80 -43.29 61.77
N GLU A 228 -18.29 -43.53 60.57
CA GLU A 228 -16.86 -43.70 60.34
C GLU A 228 -16.06 -42.41 60.61
N GLY A 229 -16.60 -41.26 60.21
CA GLY A 229 -16.01 -39.95 60.50
C GLY A 229 -16.06 -39.52 61.97
N MET A 230 -16.96 -40.10 62.78
CA MET A 230 -17.07 -39.81 64.21
C MET A 230 -16.19 -40.70 65.10
N LYS A 231 -15.56 -41.74 64.54
CA LYS A 231 -14.63 -42.61 65.27
C LYS A 231 -13.32 -41.87 65.56
N LYS A 232 -12.70 -42.18 66.70
CA LYS A 232 -11.36 -41.70 67.08
C LYS A 232 -10.24 -42.71 66.79
N SER A 233 -10.60 -43.97 66.58
CA SER A 233 -9.67 -45.07 66.28
C SER A 233 -10.41 -46.26 65.67
N ARG A 234 -9.68 -47.25 65.13
CA ARG A 234 -10.22 -48.45 64.47
C ARG A 234 -11.14 -48.11 63.30
N HIS A 235 -10.64 -47.28 62.40
CA HIS A 235 -11.34 -46.96 61.17
C HIS A 235 -11.37 -48.15 60.21
N LEU A 236 -12.41 -48.23 59.38
CA LEU A 236 -12.44 -49.08 58.21
C LEU A 236 -11.30 -48.71 57.27
N SER A 237 -10.75 -49.70 56.56
CA SER A 237 -9.83 -49.42 55.46
C SER A 237 -10.54 -48.57 54.40
N VAL A 238 -9.80 -47.72 53.68
CA VAL A 238 -10.37 -46.88 52.60
C VAL A 238 -11.15 -47.73 51.60
N ARG A 239 -10.60 -48.88 51.23
CA ARG A 239 -11.24 -49.85 50.33
C ARG A 239 -12.57 -50.36 50.87
N GLU A 240 -12.61 -50.74 52.15
CA GLU A 240 -13.81 -51.27 52.78
C GLU A 240 -14.87 -50.19 52.98
N LEU A 241 -14.46 -48.97 53.33
CA LEU A 241 -15.36 -47.84 53.43
C LEU A 241 -16.02 -47.52 52.09
N ILE A 242 -15.23 -47.41 51.00
CA ILE A 242 -15.73 -47.17 49.64
C ILE A 242 -16.64 -48.33 49.20
N ALA A 243 -16.26 -49.58 49.47
CA ALA A 243 -17.09 -50.74 49.12
C ALA A 243 -18.46 -50.72 49.80
N ARG A 244 -18.52 -50.31 51.08
CA ARG A 244 -19.76 -50.21 51.85
C ARG A 244 -20.59 -48.96 51.57
N THR A 245 -20.06 -47.97 50.84
CA THR A 245 -20.68 -46.64 50.67
C THR A 245 -20.62 -46.13 49.23
N ARG A 246 -20.51 -47.03 48.25
CA ARG A 246 -20.21 -46.70 46.84
C ARG A 246 -21.11 -45.62 46.26
N ASN A 247 -22.44 -45.79 46.38
CA ASN A 247 -23.39 -44.89 45.73
C ASN A 247 -23.32 -43.50 46.37
N THR A 248 -23.19 -43.45 47.69
CA THR A 248 -23.03 -42.20 48.44
C THR A 248 -21.68 -41.55 48.16
N ALA A 249 -20.61 -42.34 48.06
CA ALA A 249 -19.28 -41.85 47.75
C ALA A 249 -19.22 -41.20 46.36
N LEU A 250 -19.82 -41.83 45.34
CA LEU A 250 -19.94 -41.27 43.99
C LEU A 250 -20.87 -40.05 43.93
N ALA A 251 -21.97 -40.06 44.68
CA ALA A 251 -22.91 -38.94 44.71
C ALA A 251 -22.31 -37.69 45.37
N VAL A 252 -21.47 -37.86 46.39
CA VAL A 252 -20.79 -36.76 47.09
C VAL A 252 -19.51 -36.33 46.37
N LYS A 253 -18.75 -37.30 45.83
CA LYS A 253 -17.49 -37.09 45.12
C LYS A 253 -17.51 -37.90 43.81
N PRO A 254 -18.02 -37.32 42.72
CA PRO A 254 -18.14 -38.04 41.44
C PRO A 254 -16.81 -38.24 40.71
N CYS A 255 -15.78 -37.45 41.06
CA CYS A 255 -14.45 -37.54 40.46
C CYS A 255 -13.40 -37.96 41.49
N PHE A 256 -12.68 -39.05 41.19
CA PHE A 256 -11.57 -39.56 41.99
C PHE A 256 -10.25 -39.29 41.26
N MET A 257 -9.32 -38.62 41.93
CA MET A 257 -7.97 -38.37 41.44
C MET A 257 -7.00 -39.21 42.28
N MET A 258 -6.36 -40.19 41.64
CA MET A 258 -5.55 -41.21 42.31
C MET A 258 -4.46 -41.70 41.36
N SER A 259 -3.32 -42.13 41.90
CA SER A 259 -2.31 -42.85 41.10
C SER A 259 -2.84 -44.24 40.68
N PRO A 260 -2.30 -44.84 39.60
CA PRO A 260 -2.73 -46.18 39.17
C PRO A 260 -2.67 -47.25 40.26
N LEU A 261 -1.65 -47.18 41.13
CA LEU A 261 -1.51 -48.10 42.26
C LEU A 261 -2.59 -47.86 43.33
N ALA A 262 -2.94 -46.61 43.62
CA ALA A 262 -4.00 -46.30 44.57
C ALA A 262 -5.38 -46.75 44.06
N VAL A 263 -5.60 -46.70 42.74
CA VAL A 263 -6.83 -47.24 42.11
C VAL A 263 -6.98 -48.74 42.39
N SER A 264 -5.92 -49.54 42.16
CA SER A 264 -5.99 -51.00 42.37
C SER A 264 -6.08 -51.40 43.85
N GLN A 265 -5.55 -50.56 44.75
CA GLN A 265 -5.58 -50.80 46.19
C GLN A 265 -6.89 -50.38 46.85
N TYR A 266 -7.47 -49.24 46.45
CA TYR A 266 -8.57 -48.60 47.19
C TYR A 266 -9.93 -48.70 46.51
N LEU A 267 -10.02 -48.83 45.19
CA LEU A 267 -11.30 -48.94 44.52
C LEU A 267 -11.76 -50.40 44.45
N PRO A 268 -13.01 -50.71 44.81
CA PRO A 268 -13.55 -52.05 44.61
C PRO A 268 -13.77 -52.31 43.11
N PRO A 269 -13.59 -53.56 42.64
CA PRO A 269 -13.55 -53.89 41.19
C PRO A 269 -14.88 -53.68 40.47
N ASP A 270 -15.98 -53.63 41.21
CA ASP A 270 -17.34 -53.45 40.72
C ASP A 270 -17.82 -51.98 40.79
N MET A 271 -16.92 -51.04 41.11
CA MET A 271 -17.16 -49.61 40.96
C MET A 271 -17.08 -49.22 39.48
N LYS A 272 -18.06 -48.45 39.01
CA LYS A 272 -18.17 -48.04 37.60
C LYS A 272 -17.97 -46.53 37.47
N PHE A 273 -17.31 -46.15 36.38
CA PHE A 273 -17.08 -44.76 35.98
C PHE A 273 -17.43 -44.63 34.51
N ASP A 274 -18.05 -43.51 34.14
CA ASP A 274 -18.39 -43.22 32.74
C ASP A 274 -17.17 -42.78 31.93
N VAL A 275 -16.22 -42.11 32.60
CA VAL A 275 -14.99 -41.57 32.00
C VAL A 275 -13.81 -41.85 32.92
N VAL A 276 -12.70 -42.27 32.33
CA VAL A 276 -11.40 -42.42 33.00
C VAL A 276 -10.38 -41.58 32.22
N ILE A 277 -9.74 -40.64 32.91
CA ILE A 277 -8.71 -39.76 32.35
C ILE A 277 -7.37 -40.21 32.89
N PHE A 278 -6.43 -40.50 32.00
CA PHE A 278 -5.04 -40.79 32.34
C PHE A 278 -4.21 -39.55 32.08
N ASP A 279 -3.74 -38.92 33.16
CA ASP A 279 -2.70 -37.91 33.07
C ASP A 279 -1.37 -38.61 32.75
N GLU A 280 -0.62 -38.12 31.77
CA GLU A 280 0.57 -38.77 31.22
C GLU A 280 0.37 -40.16 30.58
N ALA A 281 -0.55 -40.23 29.60
CA ALA A 281 -0.82 -41.45 28.83
C ALA A 281 0.42 -42.09 28.17
N SER A 282 1.50 -41.32 27.94
CA SER A 282 2.78 -41.81 27.40
C SER A 282 3.54 -42.74 28.36
N GLN A 283 3.31 -42.64 29.68
CA GLN A 283 3.97 -43.47 30.68
C GLN A 283 3.23 -44.79 30.96
N VAL A 284 2.03 -44.98 30.41
CA VAL A 284 1.23 -46.18 30.59
C VAL A 284 1.57 -47.20 29.50
N THR A 285 2.45 -48.15 29.82
CA THR A 285 2.73 -49.26 28.90
C THR A 285 1.51 -50.20 28.77
N PRO A 286 1.29 -50.87 27.61
CA PRO A 286 0.14 -51.75 27.41
C PRO A 286 -0.01 -52.85 28.47
N GLY A 287 1.09 -53.31 29.07
CA GLY A 287 1.09 -54.28 30.17
C GLY A 287 0.58 -53.73 31.51
N GLY A 288 0.71 -52.42 31.77
CA GLY A 288 0.21 -51.76 32.98
C GLY A 288 -1.33 -51.63 33.01
N LEU A 289 -1.97 -51.52 31.85
CA LEU A 289 -3.43 -51.50 31.71
C LEU A 289 -4.08 -52.84 32.08
N HIS A 290 -3.35 -53.97 31.94
CA HIS A 290 -3.85 -55.29 32.33
C HIS A 290 -3.86 -55.53 33.85
N GLN A 291 -3.07 -54.79 34.63
CA GLN A 291 -3.07 -54.89 36.10
C GLN A 291 -4.19 -54.07 36.74
N LEU A 292 -4.68 -53.04 36.04
CA LEU A 292 -5.90 -52.34 36.37
C LEU A 292 -7.07 -53.19 35.83
N HIS A 293 -7.68 -54.03 36.69
CA HIS A 293 -8.95 -54.72 36.40
C HIS A 293 -10.10 -53.71 36.27
N LEU A 294 -10.02 -52.80 35.29
CA LEU A 294 -11.07 -51.85 34.97
C LEU A 294 -12.10 -52.52 34.06
N PRO A 295 -13.41 -52.31 34.31
CA PRO A 295 -14.46 -52.82 33.44
C PRO A 295 -14.31 -52.20 32.05
N ARG A 296 -14.28 -53.04 31.01
CA ARG A 296 -14.16 -52.63 29.60
C ARG A 296 -15.31 -51.67 29.23
N PRO A 297 -15.04 -50.45 28.72
CA PRO A 297 -16.08 -49.59 28.17
C PRO A 297 -16.62 -50.22 26.88
N GLY A 298 -17.95 -50.21 26.72
CA GLY A 298 -18.59 -50.52 25.44
C GLY A 298 -18.22 -49.44 24.42
N ALA A 299 -17.54 -49.84 23.35
CA ALA A 299 -17.14 -48.94 22.28
C ALA A 299 -18.38 -48.42 21.52
N HIS A 300 -18.77 -47.18 21.79
CA HIS A 300 -19.58 -46.39 20.85
C HIS A 300 -18.69 -45.30 20.24
N LEU A 301 -18.05 -45.66 19.13
CA LEU A 301 -17.48 -44.70 18.18
C LEU A 301 -18.63 -44.02 17.42
N GLY A 302 -19.19 -42.97 18.01
CA GLY A 302 -20.04 -42.03 17.30
C GLY A 302 -19.18 -41.02 16.57
N ARG A 303 -19.04 -41.17 15.25
CA ARG A 303 -18.63 -40.05 14.38
C ARG A 303 -19.74 -39.00 14.40
N ARG A 304 -19.41 -37.79 14.82
CA ARG A 304 -19.98 -36.54 14.29
C ARG A 304 -18.84 -35.59 14.05
#